data_AF-A0A158CL28-F1
#
_entry.id   AF-A0A158CL28-F1
#
_cell.length_a   1.000
_cell.length_b   1.000
_cell.length_c   1.000
_cell.angle_alpha   90.00
_cell.angle_beta   90.00
_cell.angle_gamma   90.00
#
_symmetry.space_group_name_H-M   'P 1'
#
loop_
_entity.id
_entity.type
_entity.pdbx_description
1 polymer ?
#
loop_
_entity_poly.entity_id
_entity_poly.type
_entity_poly.pdbx_seq_one_letter_code
_entity_poly.pdbx_strand_id
1 'polypeptide(L)'
;MLSSMRHSGVAIMSQVRYPLGPDDRVHLLCWLTCGFLGAYYLEGEWPDTSFRVRAAHRWLDRHHRAADWIEVARLSATAQALAARFATTLDAEASRGDIERILEGEDLDYESALVQRVYHECWIELSSRRKPSA
;
A
#
# COMPACT_ATOMS: atom_id res chain seq x y z
N MET A 1 22.34 -0.71 49.90
CA MET A 1 21.12 -0.58 49.07
C MET A 1 21.04 0.85 48.56
N LEU A 2 21.28 1.06 47.27
CA LEU A 2 20.75 2.16 46.44
C LEU A 2 21.33 1.97 45.03
N SER A 3 20.59 1.22 44.22
CA SER A 3 20.92 0.94 42.82
C SER A 3 20.86 2.21 42.00
N SER A 4 21.96 2.47 41.30
CA SER A 4 22.14 3.47 40.24
C SER A 4 21.04 3.33 39.17
N MET A 5 20.11 4.28 39.13
CA MET A 5 19.16 4.45 38.02
C MET A 5 19.93 4.88 36.77
N ARG A 6 20.13 3.95 35.83
CA ARG A 6 20.49 4.26 34.45
C ARG A 6 19.24 4.72 33.73
N HIS A 7 19.01 6.03 33.67
CA HIS A 7 18.15 6.60 32.63
C HIS A 7 18.90 6.52 31.30
N SER A 8 18.77 5.38 30.61
CA SER A 8 19.00 5.33 29.18
C SER A 8 17.88 6.13 28.51
N GLY A 9 18.12 7.41 28.29
CA GLY A 9 17.28 8.25 27.45
C GLY A 9 17.25 7.65 26.05
N VAL A 10 16.13 7.02 25.70
CA VAL A 10 15.82 6.71 24.30
C VAL A 10 15.69 8.05 23.60
N ALA A 11 16.69 8.39 22.79
CA ALA A 11 16.60 9.51 21.88
C ALA A 11 15.42 9.25 20.95
N ILE A 12 14.32 9.99 21.13
CA ILE A 12 13.28 10.08 20.12
C ILE A 12 13.90 10.89 18.99
N MET A 13 14.64 10.21 18.10
CA MET A 13 15.02 10.78 16.83
C MET A 13 13.70 11.12 16.13
N SER A 14 13.40 12.42 16.05
CA SER A 14 12.27 12.93 15.27
C SER A 14 12.52 12.53 13.82
N GLN A 15 11.96 11.39 13.42
CA GLN A 15 11.98 10.95 12.03
C GLN A 15 11.16 11.98 11.26
N VAL A 16 11.85 12.87 10.56
CA VAL A 16 11.23 13.86 9.69
C VAL A 16 10.42 13.10 8.64
N ARG A 17 9.10 13.24 8.68
CA ARG A 17 8.19 12.68 7.68
C ARG A 17 7.85 13.75 6.67
N TYR A 18 7.94 13.40 5.40
CA TYR A 18 7.60 14.31 4.31
C TYR A 18 6.12 14.15 3.92
N PRO A 19 5.42 15.24 3.56
CA PRO A 19 4.07 15.13 3.05
C PRO A 19 4.00 14.18 1.85
N LEU A 20 2.95 13.37 1.77
CA LEU A 20 2.73 12.45 0.66
C LEU A 20 2.62 13.24 -0.66
N GLY A 21 3.55 13.03 -1.58
CA GLY A 21 3.58 13.65 -2.91
C GLY A 21 2.63 12.98 -3.92
N PRO A 22 2.43 13.55 -5.12
CA PRO A 22 1.59 12.94 -6.15
C PRO A 22 2.10 11.56 -6.59
N ASP A 23 3.40 11.40 -6.79
CA ASP A 23 4.00 10.12 -7.19
C ASP A 23 3.92 9.11 -6.05
N ASP A 24 4.20 9.53 -4.82
CA ASP A 24 4.08 8.68 -3.63
C ASP A 24 2.66 8.10 -3.47
N ARG A 25 1.61 8.86 -3.87
CA ARG A 25 0.23 8.36 -3.85
C ARG A 25 0.02 7.20 -4.81
N VAL A 26 0.61 7.26 -6.00
CA VAL A 26 0.51 6.17 -6.99
C VAL A 26 1.26 4.94 -6.48
N HIS A 27 2.46 5.13 -5.93
CA HIS A 27 3.25 4.05 -5.33
C HIS A 27 2.53 3.41 -4.14
N LEU A 28 1.99 4.21 -3.21
CA LEU A 28 1.21 3.71 -2.07
C LEU A 28 -0.03 2.96 -2.55
N LEU A 29 -0.78 3.51 -3.51
CA LEU A 29 -1.98 2.88 -4.05
C LEU A 29 -1.64 1.52 -4.68
N CYS A 30 -0.59 1.45 -5.49
CA CYS A 30 -0.11 0.23 -6.12
C CYS A 30 0.33 -0.81 -5.08
N TRP A 31 1.13 -0.40 -4.08
CA TRP A 31 1.58 -1.26 -3.00
C TRP A 31 0.41 -1.87 -2.20
N LEU A 32 -0.60 -1.05 -1.86
CA LEU A 32 -1.79 -1.53 -1.17
C LEU A 32 -2.62 -2.48 -2.04
N THR A 33 -2.82 -2.15 -3.32
CA THR A 33 -3.58 -3.01 -4.24
C THR A 33 -2.94 -4.38 -4.37
N CYS A 34 -1.62 -4.44 -4.58
CA CYS A 34 -0.89 -5.70 -4.61
C CYS A 34 -0.97 -6.46 -3.28
N GLY A 35 -0.81 -5.76 -2.14
CA GLY A 35 -0.91 -6.37 -0.81
C GLY A 35 -2.29 -6.95 -0.50
N PHE A 36 -3.37 -6.27 -0.88
CA PHE A 36 -4.74 -6.77 -0.65
C PHE A 36 -5.11 -7.90 -1.60
N LEU A 37 -4.63 -7.84 -2.84
CA LEU A 37 -4.76 -8.93 -3.79
C LEU A 37 -4.04 -10.18 -3.27
N GLY A 38 -2.81 -10.01 -2.80
CA GLY A 38 -2.04 -11.07 -2.18
C GLY A 38 -2.72 -11.68 -0.95
N ALA A 39 -3.23 -10.84 -0.04
CA ALA A 39 -4.01 -11.30 1.12
C ALA A 39 -5.24 -12.12 0.69
N TYR A 40 -5.97 -11.67 -0.33
CA TYR A 40 -7.13 -12.40 -0.86
C TYR A 40 -6.76 -13.78 -1.43
N TYR A 41 -5.67 -13.87 -2.19
CA TYR A 41 -5.23 -15.15 -2.76
C TYR A 41 -4.63 -16.12 -1.73
N LEU A 42 -4.10 -15.61 -0.62
CA LEU A 42 -3.57 -16.41 0.49
C LEU A 42 -4.68 -16.90 1.42
N GLU A 43 -5.54 -15.99 1.88
CA GLU A 43 -6.54 -16.27 2.92
C GLU A 43 -7.91 -16.68 2.35
N GLY A 44 -8.16 -16.41 1.06
CA GLY A 44 -9.44 -16.66 0.40
C GLY A 44 -10.53 -15.64 0.74
N GLU A 45 -10.21 -14.61 1.53
CA GLU A 45 -11.12 -13.51 1.88
C GLU A 45 -10.44 -12.15 1.78
N TRP A 46 -11.25 -11.10 1.57
CA TRP A 46 -10.74 -9.74 1.48
C TRP A 46 -10.34 -9.20 2.87
N PRO A 47 -9.22 -8.46 2.98
CA PRO A 47 -8.78 -7.93 4.26
C PRO A 47 -9.77 -6.90 4.82
N ASP A 48 -9.98 -6.96 6.14
CA ASP A 48 -10.85 -6.01 6.82
C ASP A 48 -10.29 -4.56 6.79
N THR A 49 -11.13 -3.59 7.17
CA THR A 49 -10.74 -2.17 7.18
C THR A 49 -9.55 -1.87 8.09
N SER A 50 -9.42 -2.54 9.23
CA SER A 50 -8.32 -2.35 10.17
C SER A 50 -6.99 -2.80 9.56
N PHE A 51 -6.98 -3.93 8.87
CA PHE A 51 -5.82 -4.42 8.13
C PHE A 51 -5.41 -3.43 7.04
N ARG A 52 -6.39 -2.96 6.25
CA ARG A 52 -6.13 -2.04 5.13
C ARG A 52 -5.48 -0.73 5.60
N VAL A 53 -5.99 -0.14 6.68
CA VAL A 53 -5.43 1.09 7.27
C VAL A 53 -4.03 0.84 7.87
N ARG A 54 -3.82 -0.28 8.58
CA ARG A 54 -2.50 -0.65 9.10
C ARG A 54 -1.47 -0.83 7.99
N ALA A 55 -1.86 -1.44 6.88
CA ALA A 55 -0.99 -1.61 5.72
C ALA A 55 -0.56 -0.26 5.15
N ALA A 56 -1.48 0.70 5.02
CA ALA A 56 -1.16 2.05 4.55
C ALA A 56 -0.17 2.75 5.48
N HIS A 57 -0.37 2.68 6.79
CA HIS A 57 0.57 3.22 7.77
C HIS A 57 1.94 2.55 7.70
N ARG A 58 2.00 1.23 7.52
CA ARG A 58 3.26 0.49 7.36
C ARG A 58 4.07 1.01 6.16
N TRP A 59 3.42 1.29 5.03
CA TRP A 59 4.09 1.90 3.88
C TRP A 59 4.55 3.32 4.18
N LEU A 60 3.68 4.17 4.74
CA LEU A 60 4.01 5.55 5.09
C LEU A 60 5.23 5.63 6.02
N ASP A 61 5.28 4.77 7.04
CA ASP A 61 6.39 4.71 7.99
C ASP A 61 7.69 4.26 7.30
N ARG A 62 7.63 3.24 6.42
CA ARG A 62 8.79 2.74 5.66
C ARG A 62 9.37 3.78 4.72
N HIS A 63 8.52 4.58 4.07
CA HIS A 63 8.95 5.58 3.08
C HIS A 63 9.14 6.98 3.68
N HIS A 64 9.09 7.11 5.01
CA HIS A 64 9.19 8.39 5.72
C HIS A 64 8.21 9.44 5.17
N ARG A 65 6.96 9.01 4.94
CA ARG A 65 5.87 9.85 4.45
C ARG A 65 4.80 10.07 5.52
N ALA A 66 4.07 11.17 5.37
CA ALA A 66 2.93 11.53 6.19
C ALA A 66 1.73 11.86 5.30
N ALA A 67 0.58 11.33 5.67
CA ALA A 67 -0.72 11.63 5.08
C ALA A 67 -1.74 11.78 6.22
N ASP A 68 -2.75 12.63 6.01
CA ASP A 68 -3.86 12.73 6.94
C ASP A 68 -4.76 11.48 6.87
N TRP A 69 -5.64 11.33 7.85
CA TRP A 69 -6.50 10.17 7.99
C TRP A 69 -7.53 10.03 6.85
N ILE A 70 -7.96 11.14 6.25
CA ILE A 70 -8.92 11.13 5.13
C ILE A 70 -8.21 10.56 3.90
N GLU A 71 -6.99 11.01 3.64
CA GLU A 71 -6.19 10.55 2.51
C GLU A 71 -5.83 9.07 2.66
N VAL A 72 -5.46 8.63 3.87
CA VAL A 72 -5.21 7.20 4.16
C VAL A 72 -6.46 6.36 3.92
N ALA A 73 -7.62 6.78 4.45
CA ALA A 73 -8.88 6.06 4.28
C ALA A 73 -9.28 5.97 2.79
N ARG A 74 -9.14 7.09 2.06
CA ARG A 74 -9.44 7.19 0.63
C ARG A 74 -8.56 6.24 -0.18
N LEU A 75 -7.24 6.31 -0.02
CA LEU A 75 -6.30 5.45 -0.76
C LEU A 75 -6.50 3.97 -0.43
N SER A 76 -6.78 3.64 0.84
CA SER A 76 -7.06 2.26 1.26
C SER A 76 -8.36 1.71 0.63
N ALA A 77 -9.40 2.52 0.56
CA ALA A 77 -10.66 2.12 -0.08
C ALA A 77 -10.50 1.98 -1.60
N THR A 78 -9.79 2.91 -2.25
CA THR A 78 -9.48 2.83 -3.69
C THR A 78 -8.63 1.60 -4.00
N ALA A 79 -7.61 1.31 -3.20
CA ALA A 79 -6.76 0.13 -3.36
C ALA A 79 -7.56 -1.17 -3.33
N GLN A 80 -8.51 -1.29 -2.39
CA GLN A 80 -9.41 -2.45 -2.28
C GLN A 80 -10.29 -2.60 -3.53
N ALA A 81 -10.86 -1.51 -4.02
CA ALA A 81 -11.71 -1.55 -5.22
C ALA A 81 -10.90 -1.98 -6.47
N LEU A 82 -9.67 -1.46 -6.61
CA LEU A 82 -8.76 -1.89 -7.68
C LEU A 82 -8.39 -3.36 -7.53
N ALA A 83 -8.02 -3.82 -6.33
CA ALA A 83 -7.66 -5.22 -6.09
C ALA A 83 -8.81 -6.17 -6.45
N ALA A 84 -10.06 -5.82 -6.08
CA ALA A 84 -11.24 -6.60 -6.46
C ALA A 84 -11.45 -6.68 -7.97
N ARG A 85 -11.26 -5.56 -8.69
CA ARG A 85 -11.29 -5.56 -10.17
C ARG A 85 -10.21 -6.46 -10.75
N PHE A 86 -8.98 -6.37 -10.24
CA PHE A 86 -7.87 -7.20 -10.69
C PHE A 86 -8.10 -8.69 -10.45
N ALA A 87 -8.65 -9.09 -9.29
CA ALA A 87 -9.01 -10.48 -9.04
C ALA A 87 -9.98 -11.01 -10.10
N THR A 88 -11.02 -10.25 -10.46
CA THR A 88 -11.96 -10.67 -11.51
C THR A 88 -11.34 -10.80 -12.90
N THR A 89 -10.33 -9.97 -13.23
CA THR A 89 -9.62 -10.03 -14.52
C THR A 89 -8.59 -11.15 -14.56
N LEU A 90 -7.86 -11.38 -13.46
CA LEU A 90 -6.84 -12.43 -13.37
C LEU A 90 -7.46 -13.82 -13.38
N ASP A 91 -8.60 -14.00 -12.71
CA ASP A 91 -9.38 -15.23 -12.77
C ASP A 91 -9.83 -15.55 -14.22
N ALA A 92 -9.91 -14.55 -15.10
CA ALA A 92 -10.29 -14.71 -16.51
C ALA A 92 -9.11 -14.93 -17.47
N GLU A 93 -7.86 -14.56 -17.12
CA GLU A 93 -6.75 -14.51 -18.09
C GLU A 93 -5.44 -15.26 -17.73
N ALA A 94 -4.99 -15.42 -16.47
CA ALA A 94 -3.77 -16.20 -16.05
C ALA A 94 -3.38 -15.94 -14.58
N SER A 95 -2.31 -16.56 -14.04
CA SER A 95 -2.33 -17.76 -13.19
C SER A 95 -1.91 -17.37 -11.76
N ARG A 96 -2.33 -18.12 -10.74
CA ARG A 96 -1.97 -17.94 -9.32
C ARG A 96 -0.47 -17.68 -9.06
N GLY A 97 0.41 -18.21 -9.92
CA GLY A 97 1.87 -18.09 -9.78
C GLY A 97 2.43 -16.68 -9.96
N ASP A 98 1.72 -15.76 -10.63
CA ASP A 98 2.17 -14.37 -10.74
C ASP A 98 1.91 -13.56 -9.48
N ILE A 99 0.90 -13.95 -8.72
CA ILE A 99 0.58 -13.36 -7.41
C ILE A 99 1.55 -13.84 -6.34
N GLU A 100 1.91 -15.13 -6.35
CA GLU A 100 2.88 -15.69 -5.41
C GLU A 100 4.22 -14.93 -5.49
N ARG A 101 4.69 -14.59 -6.69
CA ARG A 101 5.93 -13.81 -6.88
C ARG A 101 5.85 -12.38 -6.33
N ILE A 102 4.66 -11.76 -6.36
CA ILE A 102 4.45 -10.42 -5.76
C ILE A 102 4.57 -10.48 -4.23
N LEU A 103 4.23 -11.62 -3.63
CA LEU A 103 4.19 -11.82 -2.18
C LEU A 103 5.54 -12.19 -1.56
N GLU A 104 6.52 -12.60 -2.36
CA GLU A 104 7.84 -13.04 -1.89
C GLU A 104 8.77 -11.88 -1.51
N GLY A 105 8.49 -10.65 -1.96
CA GLY A 105 9.30 -9.46 -1.70
C GLY A 105 8.81 -8.61 -0.52
N GLU A 106 9.73 -7.94 0.19
CA GLU A 106 9.36 -6.91 1.18
C GLU A 106 8.82 -5.63 0.54
N ASP A 107 9.28 -5.34 -0.68
CA ASP A 107 8.79 -4.28 -1.56
C ASP A 107 8.37 -4.87 -2.92
N LEU A 108 7.58 -4.10 -3.67
CA LEU A 108 7.14 -4.51 -4.99
C LEU A 108 8.30 -4.53 -5.99
N ASP A 109 8.40 -5.61 -6.75
CA ASP A 109 9.22 -5.66 -7.96
C ASP A 109 8.51 -4.90 -9.10
N TYR A 110 8.93 -3.66 -9.35
CA TYR A 110 8.39 -2.82 -10.42
C TYR A 110 8.83 -3.25 -11.84
N GLU A 111 9.71 -4.24 -11.97
CA GLU A 111 10.03 -4.88 -13.26
C GLU A 111 9.01 -5.97 -13.63
N SER A 112 8.25 -6.48 -12.66
CA SER A 112 7.17 -7.45 -12.90
C SER A 112 6.07 -6.87 -13.78
N ALA A 113 5.72 -7.58 -14.86
CA ALA A 113 4.65 -7.18 -15.78
C ALA A 113 3.30 -6.98 -15.07
N LEU A 114 3.01 -7.79 -14.05
CA LEU A 114 1.79 -7.65 -13.26
C LEU A 114 1.83 -6.36 -12.41
N VAL A 115 2.94 -6.08 -11.73
CA VAL A 115 3.10 -4.86 -10.94
C VAL A 115 3.03 -3.61 -11.84
N GLN A 116 3.64 -3.64 -13.02
CA GLN A 116 3.54 -2.54 -13.99
C GLN A 116 2.09 -2.29 -14.44
N ARG A 117 1.32 -3.35 -14.69
CA ARG A 117 -0.10 -3.25 -15.02
C ARG A 117 -0.91 -2.64 -13.88
N VAL A 118 -0.71 -3.13 -12.66
CA VAL A 118 -1.37 -2.57 -11.46
C VAL A 118 -1.00 -1.10 -11.26
N TYR A 119 0.28 -0.77 -11.39
CA TYR A 119 0.78 0.60 -11.26
C TYR A 119 0.16 1.54 -12.29
N HIS A 120 0.04 1.10 -13.55
CA HIS A 120 -0.61 1.86 -14.61
C HIS A 120 -2.08 2.16 -14.28
N GLU A 121 -2.85 1.17 -13.84
CA GLU A 121 -4.24 1.37 -13.42
C GLU A 121 -4.35 2.30 -12.21
N CYS A 122 -3.43 2.21 -11.24
CA CYS A 122 -3.37 3.14 -10.11
C CYS A 122 -3.13 4.59 -10.57
N TRP A 123 -2.26 4.78 -11.55
CA TRP A 123 -1.98 6.09 -12.13
C TRP A 123 -3.22 6.66 -12.86
N ILE A 124 -3.92 5.84 -13.65
CA ILE A 124 -5.18 6.23 -14.32
C ILE A 124 -6.24 6.61 -13.28
N GLU A 125 -6.43 5.78 -12.25
CA GLU A 125 -7.43 5.99 -11.20
C GLU A 125 -7.22 7.34 -10.47
N LEU A 126 -5.97 7.68 -10.16
CA LEU A 126 -5.66 8.96 -9.51
C LEU A 126 -5.68 10.16 -10.47
N SER A 127 -5.32 9.96 -11.74
CA SER A 127 -5.31 11.03 -12.75
C SER A 127 -6.70 11.40 -13.23
N SER A 128 -7.59 10.42 -13.39
CA SER A 128 -8.99 10.62 -13.79
C SER A 128 -9.77 11.44 -12.76
N ARG A 129 -9.54 11.19 -11.47
CA ARG A 129 -10.13 11.95 -10.36
C ARG A 129 -9.61 13.37 -10.23
N ARG A 130 -8.47 13.69 -10.84
CA ARG A 130 -7.85 15.03 -10.77
C ARG A 130 -8.43 16.00 -11.82
N LYS A 131 -9.09 15.51 -12.87
CA LYS A 131 -9.86 16.37 -13.78
C LYS A 131 -11.22 16.67 -13.12
N PRO A 132 -11.51 17.92 -12.70
CA PRO A 132 -12.90 18.30 -12.52
C PRO A 132 -13.55 18.21 -13.90
N SER A 133 -14.76 17.66 -13.98
CA SER A 133 -15.64 17.91 -15.12
C SER A 133 -15.69 19.42 -15.35
N ALA A 134 -15.21 19.86 -16.51
CA ALA A 134 -15.34 21.23 -16.97
C ALA A 134 -16.81 21.60 -17.18
#